data_AF-A0A9P1HXI3-F1
#
_entry.id   AF-A0A9P1HXI3-F1
#
_cell.length_a   1.000
_cell.length_b   1.000
_cell.length_c   1.000
_cell.angle_alpha   90.00
_cell.angle_beta   90.00
_cell.angle_gamma   90.00
#
_symmetry.space_group_name_H-M   'P 1'
#
loop_
_entity.id
_entity.type
_entity.pdbx_description
1 polymer ?
#
loop_
_entity_poly.entity_id
_entity_poly.type
_entity_poly.pdbx_seq_one_letter_code
_entity_poly.pdbx_strand_id
1 'polypeptide(L)'
;MKLIVLSIALLAVYVSCNNGMDLQNLGQAGKRFFADMTKKAMGVPSLKPENLAAQSFFRTFLDKYTRLDDNVKQDMMKHVPAATKIFNMAAQKFNVNPEDAFKILSSFFMNIQNGAGAGLAQQGLKMAGKMFQKTNA
;
A
#
# COMPACT_ATOMS: atom_id res chain seq x y z
N MET A 1 10.26 -8.37 -40.24
CA MET A 1 10.37 -8.83 -38.83
C MET A 1 9.98 -7.66 -37.94
N LYS A 2 8.76 -7.67 -37.37
CA LYS A 2 8.18 -6.53 -36.64
C LYS A 2 8.78 -6.48 -35.22
N LEU A 3 9.69 -5.54 -34.95
CA LEU A 3 10.03 -5.15 -33.59
C LEU A 3 8.90 -4.26 -33.07
N ILE A 4 8.01 -4.83 -32.26
CA ILE A 4 7.09 -4.05 -31.43
C ILE A 4 7.90 -3.61 -30.21
N VAL A 5 8.51 -2.43 -30.30
CA VAL A 5 9.02 -1.70 -29.14
C VAL A 5 7.80 -1.26 -28.35
N LEU A 6 7.38 -2.09 -27.39
CA LEU A 6 6.36 -1.72 -26.42
C LEU A 6 7.03 -0.76 -25.43
N SER A 7 7.00 0.52 -25.75
CA SER A 7 7.39 1.62 -24.87
C SER A 7 6.55 1.54 -23.60
N ILE A 8 7.07 0.87 -22.57
CA ILE A 8 6.52 0.93 -21.23
C ILE A 8 6.81 2.34 -20.75
N ALA A 9 5.83 3.22 -20.95
CA ALA A 9 5.78 4.51 -20.28
C ALA A 9 5.85 4.23 -18.78
N LEU A 10 7.06 4.39 -18.23
CA LEU A 10 7.28 4.64 -16.81
C LEU A 10 6.43 5.85 -16.47
N LEU A 11 5.20 5.59 -16.03
CA LEU A 11 4.41 6.51 -15.24
C LEU A 11 5.23 6.76 -13.97
N ALA A 12 6.15 7.71 -14.07
CA ALA A 12 6.66 8.48 -12.95
C ALA A 12 5.47 9.25 -12.38
N VAL A 13 4.57 8.53 -11.72
CA VAL A 13 3.59 9.16 -10.86
C VAL A 13 4.38 9.62 -9.66
N TYR A 14 4.92 10.83 -9.75
CA TYR A 14 5.13 11.69 -8.59
C TYR A 14 3.75 11.89 -7.96
N VAL A 15 3.26 10.88 -7.22
CA VAL A 15 2.15 11.06 -6.29
C VAL A 15 2.76 11.83 -5.13
N SER A 16 2.83 13.15 -5.29
CA SER A 16 3.02 14.05 -4.17
C SER A 16 1.87 13.78 -3.20
N CYS A 17 2.16 13.10 -2.10
CA CYS A 17 1.20 12.66 -1.08
C CYS A 17 0.69 13.83 -0.22
N ASN A 18 0.46 15.00 -0.82
CA ASN A 18 0.33 16.25 -0.07
C ASN A 18 -1.07 16.55 0.46
N ASN A 19 -2.15 15.83 0.10
CA ASN A 19 -3.50 16.19 0.59
C ASN A 19 -4.52 15.03 0.75
N GLY A 20 -4.09 13.77 0.82
CA GLY A 20 -4.99 12.64 0.54
C GLY A 20 -5.21 11.61 1.64
N MET A 21 -5.03 11.95 2.93
CA MET A 21 -5.10 10.94 3.98
C MET A 21 -5.95 11.35 5.18
N ASP A 22 -7.24 11.11 5.05
CA ASP A 22 -8.20 11.27 6.12
C ASP A 22 -8.47 9.93 6.81
N LEU A 23 -7.43 9.41 7.46
CA LEU A 23 -7.54 8.21 8.26
C LEU A 23 -8.47 8.35 9.46
N GLN A 24 -8.85 9.58 9.86
CA GLN A 24 -9.78 9.81 10.95
C GLN A 24 -11.21 9.44 10.54
N ASN A 25 -11.62 9.82 9.33
CA ASN A 25 -12.95 9.53 8.80
C ASN A 25 -13.04 8.17 8.08
N LEU A 26 -11.91 7.48 7.88
CA LEU A 26 -11.91 6.12 7.36
C LEU A 26 -12.69 5.16 8.30
N GLY A 27 -13.51 4.29 7.73
CA GLY A 27 -14.24 3.25 8.44
C GLY A 27 -13.32 2.27 9.18
N GLN A 28 -13.89 1.54 10.14
CA GLN A 28 -13.11 0.65 11.01
C GLN A 28 -12.38 -0.46 10.23
N ALA A 29 -13.01 -1.03 9.21
CA ALA A 29 -12.41 -2.07 8.38
C ALA A 29 -11.17 -1.56 7.62
N GLY A 30 -11.27 -0.37 7.02
CA GLY A 30 -10.14 0.29 6.36
C GLY A 30 -9.01 0.60 7.35
N LYS A 31 -9.33 1.18 8.51
CA LYS A 31 -8.35 1.44 9.58
C LYS A 31 -7.62 0.15 10.01
N ARG A 32 -8.37 -0.95 10.20
CA ARG A 32 -7.80 -2.24 10.57
C ARG A 32 -6.88 -2.80 9.48
N PHE A 33 -7.27 -2.69 8.21
CA PHE A 33 -6.41 -3.06 7.09
C PHE A 33 -5.08 -2.31 7.12
N PHE A 34 -5.10 -0.98 7.24
CA PHE A 34 -3.87 -0.19 7.30
C PHE A 34 -2.99 -0.55 8.49
N ALA A 35 -3.56 -0.73 9.67
CA ALA A 35 -2.79 -1.10 10.86
C ALA A 35 -2.18 -2.49 10.76
N ASP A 36 -2.93 -3.49 10.27
CA ASP A 36 -2.42 -4.84 10.00
C ASP A 36 -1.24 -4.79 9.04
N MET A 37 -1.39 -4.07 7.92
CA MET A 37 -0.35 -4.02 6.89
C MET A 37 0.86 -3.22 7.34
N THR A 38 0.67 -2.14 8.11
CA THR A 38 1.75 -1.37 8.73
C THR A 38 2.53 -2.26 9.71
N LYS A 39 1.83 -3.02 10.57
CA LYS A 39 2.47 -3.97 11.50
C LYS A 39 3.33 -4.99 10.76
N LYS A 40 2.78 -5.59 9.70
CA LYS A 40 3.51 -6.57 8.90
C LYS A 40 4.73 -5.94 8.21
N ALA A 41 4.58 -4.76 7.63
CA ALA A 41 5.66 -4.04 6.97
C ALA A 41 6.83 -3.73 7.91
N MET A 42 6.57 -3.37 9.18
CA MET A 42 7.63 -3.17 10.18
C MET A 42 8.47 -4.42 10.48
N GLY A 43 7.90 -5.61 10.28
CA GLY A 43 8.62 -6.87 10.43
C GLY A 43 9.40 -7.30 9.18
N VAL A 44 9.35 -6.53 8.10
CA VAL A 44 10.04 -6.84 6.85
C VAL A 44 11.43 -6.16 6.85
N PRO A 45 12.55 -6.92 6.80
CA PRO A 45 13.89 -6.34 6.90
C PRO A 45 14.25 -5.36 5.77
N SER A 46 13.70 -5.58 4.58
CA SER A 46 13.87 -4.71 3.43
C SER A 46 12.65 -4.82 2.54
N LEU A 47 12.08 -3.69 2.13
CA LEU A 47 10.90 -3.63 1.25
C LEU A 47 11.27 -3.66 -0.24
N LYS A 48 12.50 -4.01 -0.60
CA LYS A 48 12.91 -4.18 -2.00
C LYS A 48 12.32 -5.48 -2.59
N PRO A 49 11.89 -5.50 -3.85
CA PRO A 49 11.15 -6.63 -4.44
C PRO A 49 11.99 -7.91 -4.57
N GLU A 50 13.32 -7.82 -4.61
CA GLU A 50 14.22 -8.98 -4.59
C GLU A 50 14.27 -9.70 -3.23
N ASN A 51 13.80 -9.06 -2.15
CA ASN A 51 13.80 -9.65 -0.82
C ASN A 51 12.61 -10.63 -0.66
N LEU A 52 12.89 -11.88 -0.25
CA LEU A 52 11.86 -12.91 -0.08
C LEU A 52 10.78 -12.53 0.95
N ALA A 53 11.15 -11.86 2.05
CA ALA A 53 10.20 -11.40 3.05
C ALA A 53 9.31 -10.26 2.49
N ALA A 54 9.86 -9.37 1.65
CA ALA A 54 9.07 -8.36 0.96
C ALA A 54 8.07 -8.98 -0.01
N GLN A 55 8.49 -9.96 -0.81
CA GLN A 55 7.59 -10.65 -1.73
C GLN A 55 6.45 -11.35 -0.98
N SER A 56 6.76 -12.03 0.14
CA SER A 56 5.75 -12.66 0.99
C SER A 56 4.76 -11.63 1.56
N PHE A 57 5.28 -10.50 2.05
CA PHE A 57 4.48 -9.39 2.51
C PHE A 57 3.59 -8.82 1.40
N PHE A 58 4.12 -8.55 0.20
CA PHE A 58 3.36 -8.01 -0.93
C PHE A 58 2.28 -8.97 -1.44
N ARG A 59 2.57 -10.27 -1.53
CA ARG A 59 1.54 -11.29 -1.86
C ARG A 59 0.40 -11.24 -0.84
N THR A 60 0.75 -11.23 0.45
CA THR A 60 -0.23 -11.16 1.54
C THR A 60 -1.02 -9.85 1.53
N PHE A 61 -0.35 -8.74 1.21
CA PHE A 61 -0.96 -7.43 1.09
C PHE A 61 -2.02 -7.43 -0.01
N LEU A 62 -1.67 -7.92 -1.20
CA LEU A 62 -2.57 -7.96 -2.35
C LEU A 62 -3.72 -8.95 -2.16
N ASP A 63 -3.46 -10.12 -1.60
CA ASP A 63 -4.51 -11.09 -1.26
C ASP A 63 -5.52 -10.49 -0.27
N LYS A 64 -5.04 -9.86 0.81
CA LYS A 64 -5.94 -9.18 1.76
C LYS A 64 -6.69 -8.01 1.13
N TYR A 65 -6.01 -7.20 0.32
CA TYR A 65 -6.61 -6.02 -0.31
C TYR A 65 -7.71 -6.40 -1.31
N THR A 66 -7.46 -7.40 -2.16
CA THR A 66 -8.41 -7.84 -3.18
C THR A 66 -9.66 -8.47 -2.57
N ARG A 67 -9.54 -9.09 -1.39
CA ARG A 67 -10.66 -9.66 -0.62
C ARG A 67 -11.43 -8.66 0.24
N LEU A 68 -11.04 -7.38 0.30
CA LEU A 68 -11.85 -6.38 0.99
C LEU A 68 -13.19 -6.20 0.27
N ASP A 69 -14.25 -6.04 1.04
CA ASP A 69 -15.58 -5.71 0.53
C ASP A 69 -15.52 -4.40 -0.29
N ASP A 70 -16.36 -4.32 -1.33
CA ASP A 70 -16.37 -3.16 -2.22
C ASP A 70 -16.68 -1.87 -1.47
N ASN A 71 -17.57 -1.91 -0.47
CA ASN A 71 -17.87 -0.75 0.38
C ASN A 71 -16.63 -0.24 1.13
N VAL A 72 -15.75 -1.14 1.56
CA VAL A 72 -14.49 -0.77 2.24
C VAL A 72 -13.50 -0.17 1.23
N LYS A 73 -13.39 -0.74 0.02
CA LYS A 73 -12.54 -0.17 -1.04
C LYS A 73 -13.04 1.22 -1.47
N GLN A 74 -14.35 1.44 -1.55
CA GLN A 74 -14.95 2.74 -1.85
C GLN A 74 -14.68 3.76 -0.74
N ASP A 75 -14.84 3.36 0.53
CA ASP A 75 -14.51 4.19 1.69
C ASP A 75 -13.02 4.57 1.69
N MET A 76 -12.13 3.61 1.39
CA MET A 76 -10.71 3.86 1.20
C MET A 76 -10.42 4.78 0.00
N MET A 77 -11.16 4.66 -1.10
CA MET A 77 -11.01 5.58 -2.25
C MET A 77 -11.42 7.01 -1.87
N LYS A 78 -12.45 7.16 -1.04
CA LYS A 78 -12.95 8.47 -0.59
C LYS A 78 -11.98 9.15 0.38
N HIS A 79 -11.48 8.42 1.38
CA HIS A 79 -10.72 9.00 2.49
C HIS A 79 -9.20 8.88 2.34
N VAL A 80 -8.72 7.89 1.57
CA VAL A 80 -7.29 7.68 1.30
C VAL A 80 -6.98 7.43 -0.19
N PRO A 81 -7.48 8.30 -1.11
CA PRO A 81 -7.47 8.05 -2.56
C PRO A 81 -6.10 7.75 -3.15
N ALA A 82 -5.05 8.43 -2.68
CA ALA A 82 -3.70 8.27 -3.23
C ALA A 82 -3.16 6.85 -3.02
N ALA A 83 -3.28 6.32 -1.80
CA ALA A 83 -2.86 4.96 -1.48
C ALA A 83 -3.74 3.92 -2.20
N THR A 84 -5.06 4.11 -2.17
CA THR A 84 -6.02 3.18 -2.80
C THR A 84 -5.81 3.04 -4.30
N LYS A 85 -5.47 4.14 -5.01
CA LYS A 85 -5.12 4.08 -6.45
C LYS A 85 -3.89 3.21 -6.70
N ILE A 86 -2.85 3.34 -5.88
CA ILE A 86 -1.62 2.54 -5.99
C ILE A 86 -1.94 1.06 -5.72
N PHE A 87 -2.75 0.77 -4.71
CA PHE A 87 -3.15 -0.60 -4.39
C PHE A 87 -3.98 -1.24 -5.52
N ASN A 88 -4.90 -0.48 -6.12
CA ASN A 88 -5.65 -0.93 -7.30
C ASN A 88 -4.74 -1.23 -8.48
N MET A 89 -3.79 -0.34 -8.79
CA MET A 89 -2.80 -0.57 -9.85
C MET A 89 -1.98 -1.84 -9.60
N ALA A 90 -1.50 -2.03 -8.37
CA ALA A 90 -0.72 -3.21 -8.01
C ALA A 90 -1.57 -4.50 -8.09
N ALA A 91 -2.82 -4.48 -7.62
CA ALA A 91 -3.72 -5.61 -7.72
C ALA A 91 -4.05 -6.00 -9.17
N GLN A 92 -4.29 -5.02 -10.04
CA GLN A 92 -4.50 -5.27 -11.47
C GLN A 92 -3.26 -5.91 -12.12
N LYS A 93 -2.07 -5.42 -11.76
CA LYS A 93 -0.80 -5.96 -12.29
C LYS A 93 -0.48 -7.34 -11.75
N PHE A 94 -0.86 -7.68 -10.53
CA PHE A 94 -0.51 -8.95 -9.90
C PHE A 94 -1.01 -10.17 -10.67
N ASN A 95 -2.19 -10.07 -11.31
CA ASN A 95 -2.75 -11.14 -12.14
C ASN A 95 -2.05 -11.32 -13.49
N VAL A 96 -1.24 -10.34 -13.91
CA VAL A 96 -0.54 -10.34 -15.20
C VAL A 96 0.96 -10.59 -15.00
N ASN A 97 1.58 -9.79 -14.13
CA ASN A 97 2.97 -9.87 -13.75
C ASN A 97 3.14 -9.52 -12.26
N PRO A 98 3.31 -10.52 -11.39
CA PRO A 98 3.55 -10.31 -9.96
C PRO A 98 4.75 -9.41 -9.64
N GLU A 99 5.81 -9.45 -10.45
CA GLU A 99 7.00 -8.64 -10.19
C GLU A 99 6.72 -7.14 -10.34
N ASP A 100 5.92 -6.76 -11.34
CA ASP A 100 5.56 -5.36 -11.55
C ASP A 100 4.65 -4.85 -10.43
N ALA A 101 3.74 -5.69 -9.94
CA ALA A 101 2.94 -5.38 -8.75
C ALA A 101 3.82 -5.15 -7.51
N PHE A 102 4.84 -5.99 -7.31
CA PHE A 102 5.77 -5.86 -6.20
C PHE A 102 6.65 -4.63 -6.32
N LYS A 103 7.10 -4.26 -7.53
CA LYS A 103 7.83 -3.00 -7.76
C LYS A 103 6.97 -1.79 -7.38
N ILE A 104 5.70 -1.76 -7.79
CA ILE A 104 4.76 -0.67 -7.44
C ILE A 104 4.62 -0.55 -5.91
N LEU A 105 4.36 -1.66 -5.22
CA LEU A 105 4.23 -1.66 -3.76
C LEU A 105 5.55 -1.31 -3.05
N SER A 106 6.66 -1.85 -3.53
CA SER A 106 8.00 -1.55 -3.01
C SER A 106 8.28 -0.05 -3.07
N SER A 107 8.09 0.58 -4.23
CA SER A 107 8.28 2.03 -4.38
C SER A 107 7.38 2.82 -3.43
N PHE A 108 6.11 2.42 -3.29
CA PHE A 108 5.20 3.07 -2.34
C PHE A 108 5.68 2.99 -0.89
N PHE A 109 5.95 1.79 -0.40
CA PHE A 109 6.36 1.60 1.01
C PHE A 109 7.75 2.18 1.29
N MET A 110 8.69 2.10 0.34
CA MET A 110 10.01 2.72 0.48
C MET A 110 9.94 4.25 0.45
N ASN A 111 9.08 4.85 -0.37
CA ASN A 111 8.86 6.30 -0.36
C ASN A 111 8.25 6.76 0.98
N ILE A 112 7.37 5.96 1.58
CA ILE A 112 6.85 6.20 2.93
C ILE A 112 7.99 6.11 3.97
N GLN A 113 8.82 5.06 3.91
CA GLN A 113 9.94 4.86 4.83
C GLN A 113 10.99 5.97 4.74
N ASN A 114 11.30 6.44 3.53
CA ASN A 114 12.30 7.47 3.27
C ASN A 114 11.79 8.89 3.52
N GLY A 115 10.61 9.06 4.12
CA GLY A 115 10.10 10.37 4.55
C GLY A 115 9.34 11.16 3.48
N ALA A 116 9.30 10.72 2.21
CA ALA A 116 8.41 11.32 1.20
C ALA A 116 6.92 11.10 1.54
N GLY A 117 6.63 10.17 2.47
CA GLY A 117 5.34 9.99 3.11
C GLY A 117 5.39 10.15 4.63
N ALA A 118 6.20 11.06 5.19
CA ALA A 118 6.34 11.23 6.64
C ALA A 118 4.99 11.34 7.39
N GLY A 119 4.00 12.04 6.82
CA GLY A 119 2.65 12.09 7.39
C GLY A 119 1.91 10.75 7.34
N LEU A 120 2.13 9.96 6.28
CA LEU A 120 1.57 8.64 6.02
C LEU A 120 2.11 7.58 7.01
N ALA A 121 3.44 7.53 7.14
CA ALA A 121 4.14 6.67 8.09
C ALA A 121 3.74 7.02 9.52
N GLN A 122 3.77 8.32 9.89
CA GLN A 122 3.43 8.77 11.23
C GLN A 122 1.96 8.54 11.59
N GLN A 123 1.02 8.75 10.67
CA GLN A 123 -0.39 8.46 10.92
C GLN A 123 -0.64 6.95 11.02
N GLY A 124 -0.03 6.14 10.14
CA GLY A 124 -0.07 4.67 10.23
C GLY A 124 0.46 4.16 11.57
N LEU A 125 1.61 4.66 12.02
CA LEU A 125 2.23 4.30 13.29
C LEU A 125 1.38 4.75 14.50
N LYS A 126 0.86 5.98 14.49
CA LYS A 126 -0.04 6.50 15.53
C LYS A 126 -1.32 5.66 15.65
N MET A 127 -1.91 5.26 14.52
CA MET A 127 -3.11 4.40 14.52
C MET A 127 -2.81 2.99 15.01
N ALA A 128 -1.71 2.39 14.55
CA ALA A 128 -1.27 1.09 15.03
C ALA A 128 -1.10 1.14 16.56
N GLY A 129 -0.37 2.14 17.07
CA GLY A 129 -0.20 2.35 18.52
C GLY A 129 -1.52 2.51 19.28
N LYS A 130 -2.46 3.31 18.78
CA LYS A 130 -3.79 3.50 19.41
C LYS A 130 -4.63 2.21 19.42
N MET A 131 -4.57 1.42 18.36
CA MET A 131 -5.26 0.11 18.32
C MET A 131 -4.60 -0.92 19.23
N PHE A 132 -3.27 -0.93 19.34
CA PHE A 132 -2.57 -1.81 20.28
C PHE A 132 -2.87 -1.48 21.75
N GLN A 133 -2.92 -0.20 22.11
CA GLN A 133 -3.30 0.20 23.48
C GLN A 133 -4.74 -0.22 23.79
N LYS A 134 -5.66 -0.13 22.82
CA LYS A 134 -7.07 -0.54 22.99
C LYS A 134 -7.30 -2.05 23.00
N THR A 135 -6.31 -2.87 22.61
CA THR A 135 -6.43 -4.34 22.61
C THR A 135 -5.80 -4.98 23.87
N ASN A 136 -5.01 -4.21 24.64
CA ASN A 136 -4.38 -4.63 25.90
C ASN A 136 -4.99 -3.95 27.15
N ALA A 137 -6.18 -3.36 27.01
CA ALA A 137 -6.97 -2.78 28.11
C ALA A 137 -8.36 -3.43 28.11
#